data_AF-A0A958XDZ5-F1
#
_entry.id   AF-A0A958XDZ5-F1
#
_cell.length_a   1.000
_cell.length_b   1.000
_cell.length_c   1.000
_cell.angle_alpha   90.00
_cell.angle_beta   90.00
_cell.angle_gamma   90.00
#
_symmetry.space_group_name_H-M   'P 1'
#
loop_
_entity.id
_entity.type
_entity.pdbx_description
1 polymer ?
#
loop_
_entity_poly.entity_id
_entity_poly.type
_entity_poly.pdbx_seq_one_letter_code
_entity_poly.pdbx_strand_id
1 'polypeptide(L)'
;MAKEKLDVVSLSDDDLQSQLASMENEYQQMKFDHAVKGLGNPMELRELRRNIARVRTEGRRRELAAMSEGDLDMRSKLRERRRRQK
;
A
#
# COMPACT_ATOMS: atom_id res chain seq x y z
N MET A 1 -12.00 1.68 -20.13
CA MET A 1 -12.11 0.34 -19.49
C MET A 1 -11.52 0.42 -18.10
N ALA A 2 -12.29 0.13 -17.05
CA ALA A 2 -11.73 0.03 -15.70
C ALA A 2 -10.84 -1.22 -15.66
N LYS A 3 -9.51 -1.05 -15.62
CA LYS A 3 -8.60 -2.16 -15.31
C LYS A 3 -9.02 -2.74 -13.96
N GLU A 4 -9.23 -4.05 -13.91
CA GLU A 4 -9.70 -4.76 -12.73
C GLU A 4 -8.83 -4.44 -11.51
N LYS A 5 -9.49 -4.27 -10.36
CA LYS A 5 -8.79 -4.00 -9.11
C LYS A 5 -8.22 -5.32 -8.62
N LEU A 6 -6.97 -5.32 -8.17
CA LEU A 6 -6.44 -6.44 -7.39
C LEU A 6 -7.38 -6.71 -6.20
N ASP A 7 -7.92 -7.93 -6.15
CA ASP A 7 -8.76 -8.42 -5.06
C ASP A 7 -7.87 -8.82 -3.88
N VAL A 8 -7.44 -7.82 -3.13
CA VAL A 8 -6.49 -7.95 -2.01
C VAL A 8 -7.07 -8.70 -0.81
N VAL A 9 -8.40 -8.89 -0.76
CA VAL A 9 -9.11 -9.43 0.40
C VAL A 9 -8.98 -10.95 0.52
N SER A 10 -8.84 -11.66 -0.61
CA SER A 10 -8.81 -13.14 -0.64
C SER A 10 -7.42 -13.75 -0.37
N LEU A 11 -6.37 -12.94 -0.31
CA LEU A 11 -5.00 -13.44 -0.12
C LEU A 11 -4.67 -13.70 1.35
N SER A 12 -3.82 -14.70 1.58
CA SER A 12 -3.23 -14.96 2.90
C SER A 12 -2.24 -13.84 3.30
N ASP A 13 -1.89 -13.75 4.58
CA ASP A 13 -0.94 -12.73 5.07
C ASP A 13 0.45 -12.89 4.44
N ASP A 14 0.92 -14.12 4.25
CA ASP A 14 2.22 -14.43 3.65
C ASP A 14 2.23 -14.10 2.14
N ASP A 15 1.13 -14.42 1.45
CA ASP A 15 0.97 -14.08 0.03
C ASP A 15 0.92 -12.56 -0.18
N LEU A 16 0.28 -11.81 0.73
CA LEU A 16 0.27 -10.35 0.67
C LEU A 16 1.66 -9.75 0.84
N GLN A 17 2.48 -10.28 1.75
CA GLN A 17 3.84 -9.79 1.95
C GLN A 17 4.75 -10.09 0.76
N SER A 18 4.68 -11.31 0.23
CA SER A 18 5.47 -11.70 -0.94
C SER A 18 5.10 -10.90 -2.19
N GLN A 19 3.79 -10.68 -2.43
CA GLN A 19 3.32 -9.84 -3.52
C GLN A 19 3.72 -8.38 -3.35
N LEU A 20 3.66 -7.85 -2.13
CA LEU A 20 4.11 -6.49 -1.84
C LEU A 20 5.59 -6.31 -2.20
N ALA A 21 6.45 -7.25 -1.79
CA ALA A 21 7.88 -7.19 -2.11
C ALA A 21 8.14 -7.24 -3.62
N SER A 22 7.43 -8.13 -4.33
CA SER A 22 7.51 -8.23 -5.79
C SER A 22 7.09 -6.92 -6.49
N MET A 23 5.92 -6.38 -6.13
CA MET A 23 5.39 -5.13 -6.70
C MET A 23 6.29 -3.93 -6.40
N GLU A 24 6.93 -3.88 -5.23
CA GLU A 24 7.87 -2.81 -4.89
C GLU A 24 9.12 -2.86 -5.75
N ASN A 25 9.67 -4.05 -5.99
CA ASN A 25 10.82 -4.22 -6.88
C ASN A 25 10.47 -3.82 -8.32
N GLU A 26 9.32 -4.28 -8.83
CA GLU A 26 8.81 -3.90 -10.16
C GLU A 26 8.62 -2.38 -10.27
N TYR A 27 8.10 -1.74 -9.23
CA TYR A 27 7.90 -0.30 -9.19
C TYR A 27 9.22 0.47 -9.24
N GLN A 28 10.25 0.01 -8.51
CA GLN A 28 11.57 0.63 -8.60
C GLN A 28 12.16 0.48 -9.99
N GLN A 29 12.11 -0.73 -10.56
CA GLN A 29 12.65 -1.00 -11.90
C GLN A 29 11.97 -0.12 -12.95
N MET A 30 10.63 -0.09 -12.99
CA MET A 30 9.90 0.78 -13.93
C MET A 30 10.17 2.26 -13.71
N LYS A 31 10.38 2.70 -12.46
CA LYS A 31 10.75 4.09 -12.17
C LYS A 31 12.13 4.43 -12.72
N PHE A 32 13.09 3.52 -12.61
CA PHE A 32 14.41 3.69 -13.22
C PHE A 32 14.32 3.71 -14.74
N ASP A 33 13.60 2.76 -15.34
CA ASP A 33 13.42 2.69 -16.78
C ASP A 33 12.73 3.95 -17.34
N HIS A 34 11.72 4.46 -16.63
CA HIS A 34 11.07 5.73 -16.95
C HIS A 34 12.05 6.91 -16.92
N ALA A 35 12.94 6.95 -15.94
CA ALA A 35 13.91 8.03 -15.81
C ALA A 35 15.00 7.98 -16.89
N VAL A 36 15.41 6.78 -17.33
CA VAL A 36 16.50 6.61 -18.31
C VAL A 36 16.01 6.74 -19.75
N LYS A 37 14.90 6.09 -20.10
CA LYS A 37 14.43 5.96 -21.50
C LYS A 37 13.10 6.65 -21.77
N GLY A 38 12.38 7.06 -20.72
CA GLY A 38 10.96 7.38 -20.81
C GLY A 38 10.12 6.10 -20.96
N LEU A 39 8.96 6.04 -20.29
CA LEU A 39 8.00 4.96 -20.55
C LEU A 39 7.03 5.40 -21.63
N GLY A 40 6.63 4.44 -22.48
CA GLY A 40 5.52 4.64 -23.41
C GLY A 40 4.20 4.96 -22.70
N ASN A 41 4.00 4.43 -21.49
CA ASN A 41 2.78 4.65 -20.72
C ASN A 41 3.03 4.93 -19.22
N PRO A 42 3.15 6.20 -18.81
CA PRO A 42 3.32 6.59 -17.40
C PRO A 42 2.15 6.19 -16.49
N MET A 43 0.99 5.83 -17.04
CA MET A 43 -0.17 5.41 -16.23
C MET A 43 0.05 4.08 -15.52
N GLU A 44 0.89 3.20 -16.07
CA GLU A 44 1.24 1.92 -15.43
C GLU A 44 1.96 2.13 -14.11
N LEU A 45 2.87 3.11 -14.05
CA LEU A 45 3.55 3.50 -12.81
C LEU A 45 2.57 3.98 -11.74
N ARG A 46 1.52 4.70 -12.15
CA ARG A 46 0.47 5.20 -11.26
C ARG A 46 -0.46 4.07 -10.80
N GLU A 47 -0.75 3.09 -11.65
CA GLU A 47 -1.53 1.91 -11.32
C GLU A 47 -0.79 1.02 -10.32
N LEU A 48 0.48 0.70 -10.59
CA LEU A 48 1.29 -0.11 -9.68
C LEU A 48 1.43 0.55 -8.30
N ARG A 49 1.66 1.86 -8.26
CA ARG A 49 1.69 2.62 -6.99
C ARG A 49 0.35 2.51 -6.22
N ARG A 50 -0.78 2.53 -6.93
CA ARG A 50 -2.11 2.36 -6.31
C ARG A 50 -2.30 0.93 -5.80
N ASN A 51 -1.81 -0.07 -6.52
CA ASN A 51 -1.89 -1.47 -6.10
C ASN A 51 -1.05 -1.71 -4.83
N ILE A 52 0.19 -1.23 -4.78
CA ILE A 52 1.03 -1.28 -3.56
C ILE A 52 0.31 -0.60 -2.38
N ALA A 53 -0.31 0.55 -2.60
CA ALA A 53 -1.06 1.24 -1.55
C ALA A 53 -2.25 0.42 -1.03
N ARG A 54 -2.95 -0.31 -1.90
CA ARG A 54 -4.06 -1.19 -1.49
C ARG A 54 -3.57 -2.35 -0.63
N VAL A 55 -2.50 -3.02 -1.07
CA VAL A 55 -1.87 -4.13 -0.31
C VAL A 55 -1.44 -3.66 1.08
N ARG A 56 -0.72 -2.53 1.16
CA ARG A 56 -0.33 -1.93 2.44
C ARG A 56 -1.52 -1.54 3.32
N THR A 57 -2.61 -1.07 2.71
CA THR A 57 -3.82 -0.69 3.45
C THR A 57 -4.50 -1.90 4.07
N GLU A 58 -4.63 -3.00 3.34
CA GLU A 58 -5.18 -4.25 3.88
C GLU A 58 -4.29 -4.86 4.95
N GLY A 59 -2.96 -4.89 4.76
CA GLY A 59 -2.03 -5.32 5.80
C GLY A 59 -2.21 -4.49 7.09
N ARG A 60 -2.28 -3.16 6.95
CA ARG A 60 -2.54 -2.29 8.11
C ARG A 60 -3.92 -2.50 8.73
N ARG A 61 -4.93 -2.83 7.94
CA ARG A 61 -6.28 -3.12 8.42
C ARG A 61 -6.28 -4.38 9.29
N ARG A 62 -5.60 -5.44 8.85
CA ARG A 62 -5.44 -6.70 9.62
C ARG A 62 -4.67 -6.46 10.92
N GLU A 63 -3.57 -5.70 10.88
CA GLU A 63 -2.83 -5.29 12.08
C GLU A 63 -3.72 -4.55 13.09
N LEU A 64 -4.60 -3.65 12.61
CA LEU A 64 -5.48 -2.89 13.49
C LEU A 64 -6.60 -3.73 14.09
N ALA A 65 -7.09 -4.73 13.37
CA ALA A 65 -8.06 -5.69 13.90
C ALA A 65 -7.43 -6.58 14.99
N ALA A 66 -6.12 -6.83 14.92
CA ALA A 66 -5.38 -7.62 15.90
C ALA A 66 -4.87 -6.82 17.12
N MET A 67 -4.91 -5.47 17.09
CA MET A 67 -4.44 -4.63 18.21
C MET A 67 -5.38 -4.68 19.41
N SER A 68 -4.82 -4.61 20.62
CA SER A 68 -5.60 -4.54 21.87
C SER A 68 -6.32 -3.20 22.01
N GLU A 69 -7.40 -3.18 22.81
CA GLU A 69 -8.21 -1.98 23.05
C GLU A 69 -7.39 -0.81 23.62
N GLY A 70 -6.43 -1.11 24.51
CA GLY A 70 -5.52 -0.11 25.08
C GLY A 70 -4.56 0.50 24.04
N ASP A 71 -4.07 -0.30 23.09
CA ASP A 71 -3.16 0.16 22.03
C ASP A 71 -3.87 1.08 21.02
N LEU A 72 -5.13 0.76 20.71
CA LEU A 72 -5.98 1.57 19.84
C LEU A 72 -6.28 2.95 20.46
N ASP A 73 -6.48 3.00 21.77
CA ASP A 73 -6.72 4.22 22.54
C ASP A 73 -5.51 5.15 22.59
N MET A 74 -4.31 4.59 22.77
CA MET A 74 -3.08 5.39 22.74
C MET A 74 -2.84 5.97 21.34
N ARG A 75 -3.16 5.18 20.30
CA ARG A 75 -3.06 5.62 18.91
C ARG A 75 -4.07 6.72 18.56
N SER A 76 -5.31 6.64 19.05
CA SER A 76 -6.36 7.63 18.79
C SER A 76 -6.00 8.99 19.42
N LYS A 77 -5.60 9.00 20.70
CA LYS A 77 -5.14 10.19 21.43
C LYS A 77 -3.97 10.88 20.73
N LEU A 78 -3.00 10.10 20.25
CA LEU A 78 -1.84 10.62 19.52
C LEU A 78 -2.23 11.26 18.17
N ARG A 79 -3.19 10.67 17.45
CA ARG A 79 -3.71 11.22 16.19
C ARG A 79 -4.46 12.53 16.41
N GLU A 80 -5.30 12.61 17.44
CA GLU A 80 -6.01 13.84 17.79
C GLU A 80 -5.05 14.97 18.15
N ARG A 81 -4.01 14.67 18.95
CA ARG A 81 -2.98 15.65 19.28
C ARG A 81 -2.30 16.21 18.03
N ARG A 82 -1.88 15.34 17.12
CA ARG A 82 -1.24 15.73 15.86
C ARG A 82 -2.15 16.54 14.96
N ARG A 83 -3.47 16.26 14.96
CA ARG A 83 -4.47 17.04 14.20
C ARG A 83 -4.65 18.44 14.79
N ARG A 84 -4.65 18.58 16.12
CA ARG A 84 -4.80 19.88 16.79
C ARG A 84 -3.58 20.79 16.67
N GLN A 85 -2.38 20.23 16.47
CA GLN A 85 -1.13 20.97 16.30
C GLN A 85 -0.88 21.44 14.85
N LYS A 86 -1.75 21.09 13.91
CA LYS A 86 -1.61 21.38 12.49
C LYS A 86 -2.68 22.38 12.06
#